data_AF-A0A2D4LLV4-F1
#
_entry.id   AF-A0A2D4LLV4-F1
#
_cell.length_a   1.000
_cell.length_b   1.000
_cell.length_c   1.000
_cell.angle_alpha   90.00
_cell.angle_beta   90.00
_cell.angle_gamma   90.00
#
_symmetry.space_group_name_H-M   'P 1'
#
loop_
_entity.id
_entity.type
_entity.pdbx_description
1 polymer ?
#
loop_
_entity_poly.entity_id
_entity_poly.type
_entity_poly.pdbx_seq_one_letter_code
_entity_poly.pdbx_strand_id
1 'polypeptide(L)'
;MSFIEYGDTIKEGDTAIVFLGHESMFPVKVQHGGNTQTKYGVIRHSTDLIGKKYGSKVTCSKGGWVYILYPTPELWTLNLRHRTQILYSTDISLITMMLELKPGSIVCESGNGT
;
A
#
# COMPACT_ATOMS: atom_id res chain seq x y z
N MET A 1 0.10 4.83 -10.22
CA MET A 1 1.02 4.02 -9.39
C MET A 1 1.14 2.65 -10.01
N SER A 2 2.31 2.03 -9.88
CA SER A 2 2.57 0.67 -10.36
C SER A 2 3.16 -0.16 -9.22
N PHE A 3 2.63 -1.36 -8.98
CA PHE A 3 3.31 -2.34 -8.10
C PHE A 3 4.62 -2.87 -8.71
N ILE A 4 4.88 -2.56 -9.98
CA ILE A 4 6.03 -3.06 -10.75
C ILE A 4 7.18 -2.05 -10.75
N GLU A 5 6.90 -0.75 -10.78
CA GLU A 5 7.91 0.31 -10.86
C GLU A 5 7.63 1.38 -9.81
N TYR A 6 8.68 1.89 -9.16
CA TYR A 6 8.56 2.94 -8.17
C TYR A 6 8.26 4.32 -8.78
N GLY A 7 7.36 5.05 -8.15
CA GLY A 7 7.12 6.46 -8.39
C GLY A 7 7.56 7.31 -7.19
N ASP A 8 8.11 8.50 -7.45
CA ASP A 8 8.55 9.41 -6.39
C ASP A 8 7.38 10.17 -5.75
N THR A 9 6.41 10.60 -6.57
CA THR A 9 5.32 11.50 -6.14
C THR A 9 3.95 10.81 -6.23
N ILE A 10 3.11 11.04 -5.23
CA ILE A 10 1.74 10.54 -5.11
C ILE A 10 0.83 11.28 -6.10
N LYS A 11 0.05 10.51 -6.87
CA LYS A 11 -0.91 11.02 -7.85
C LYS A 11 -2.32 10.54 -7.55
N GLU A 12 -3.30 11.18 -8.19
CA GLU A 12 -4.67 10.70 -8.17
C GLU A 12 -4.76 9.29 -8.79
N GLY A 13 -5.60 8.44 -8.18
CA GLY A 13 -5.79 7.04 -8.59
C GLY A 13 -4.80 6.08 -7.94
N ASP A 14 -3.73 6.58 -7.31
CA ASP A 14 -2.74 5.74 -6.65
C ASP A 14 -3.33 5.04 -5.41
N THR A 15 -2.93 3.81 -5.16
CA THR A 15 -3.03 3.20 -3.83
C THR A 15 -1.79 3.60 -3.03
N ALA A 16 -1.97 4.16 -1.85
CA ALA A 16 -0.88 4.45 -0.94
C ALA A 16 -1.12 3.72 0.38
N ILE A 17 -0.05 3.40 1.12
CA ILE A 17 -0.16 2.78 2.43
C ILE A 17 -0.01 3.87 3.49
N VAL A 18 -1.06 4.08 4.28
CA VAL A 18 -1.00 4.99 5.42
C VAL A 18 -0.37 4.24 6.58
N PHE A 19 0.80 4.70 7.03
CA PHE A 19 1.55 4.11 8.14
C PHE A 19 1.35 4.92 9.42
N LEU A 20 0.63 4.33 10.39
CA LEU A 20 0.39 4.90 11.72
C LEU A 20 1.26 4.23 12.80
N GLY A 21 1.81 3.06 12.49
CA GLY A 21 2.66 2.24 13.35
C GLY A 21 2.77 0.82 12.80
N HIS A 22 3.66 0.00 13.38
CA HIS A 22 3.95 -1.35 12.89
C HIS A 22 2.70 -2.24 12.75
N GLU A 23 1.77 -2.15 13.70
CA GLU A 23 0.52 -2.94 13.68
C GLU A 23 -0.68 -2.14 13.12
N SER A 24 -0.46 -0.90 12.67
CA SER A 24 -1.53 -0.01 12.26
C SER A 24 -1.15 0.65 10.94
N MET A 25 -1.49 -0.06 9.88
CA MET A 25 -1.40 0.39 8.51
C MET A 25 -2.73 0.12 7.82
N PHE A 26 -3.00 0.82 6.73
CA PHE A 26 -4.08 0.45 5.82
C PHE A 26 -3.87 1.09 4.44
N PRO A 27 -4.44 0.51 3.37
CA PRO A 27 -4.34 1.08 2.04
C PRO A 27 -5.40 2.16 1.84
N VAL A 28 -5.03 3.23 1.15
CA VAL A 28 -5.95 4.28 0.71
C VAL A 28 -5.87 4.45 -0.79
N LYS A 29 -7.03 4.54 -1.46
CA LYS A 29 -7.10 4.99 -2.85
C LYS A 29 -7.15 6.51 -2.88
N VAL A 30 -6.11 7.13 -3.41
CA VAL A 30 -5.97 8.59 -3.52
C VAL A 30 -6.94 9.09 -4.59
N GLN A 31 -7.75 10.08 -4.24
CA GLN A 31 -8.83 10.61 -5.08
C GLN A 31 -8.92 12.12 -4.82
N HIS A 32 -9.09 12.93 -5.87
CA HIS A 32 -9.28 14.36 -5.68
C HIS A 32 -10.57 14.62 -4.88
N GLY A 33 -10.50 15.51 -3.90
CA GLY A 33 -11.60 15.80 -2.96
C GLY A 33 -11.84 14.71 -1.90
N GLY A 34 -11.12 13.58 -1.97
CA GLY A 34 -11.24 12.48 -1.02
C GLY A 34 -10.67 12.83 0.36
N ASN A 35 -11.23 12.21 1.39
CA ASN A 35 -10.78 12.34 2.77
C ASN A 35 -10.63 10.97 3.40
N THR A 36 -9.56 10.79 4.17
CA THR A 36 -9.31 9.57 4.96
C THR A 36 -9.26 9.91 6.43
N GLN A 37 -10.03 9.17 7.22
CA GLN A 37 -10.06 9.32 8.67
C GLN A 37 -9.00 8.45 9.33
N THR A 38 -8.27 9.03 10.28
CA THR A 38 -7.30 8.33 11.12
C THR A 38 -7.52 8.67 12.58
N LYS A 39 -6.93 7.88 13.49
CA LYS A 39 -6.88 8.24 14.92
C LYS A 39 -6.21 9.60 15.18
N TYR A 40 -5.35 10.06 14.28
CA TYR A 40 -4.62 11.33 14.37
C TYR A 40 -5.34 12.51 13.67
N GLY A 41 -6.52 12.29 13.10
CA GLY A 41 -7.30 13.29 12.37
C GLY A 41 -7.53 12.92 10.90
N VAL A 42 -8.03 13.89 10.15
CA VAL A 42 -8.35 13.74 8.72
C VAL A 42 -7.09 13.97 7.89
N ILE A 43 -6.91 13.15 6.84
CA ILE A 43 -5.98 13.37 5.73
C ILE A 43 -6.82 13.77 4.51
N ARG A 44 -6.62 14.99 4.01
CA ARG A 44 -7.29 15.49 2.79
C ARG A 44 -6.45 15.13 1.59
N HIS A 45 -6.98 14.32 0.68
CA HIS A 45 -6.18 13.76 -0.41
C HIS A 45 -5.63 14.85 -1.34
N SER A 46 -6.44 15.85 -1.68
CA SER A 46 -6.03 16.92 -2.61
C SER A 46 -4.87 17.77 -2.09
N THR A 47 -4.82 18.06 -0.79
CA THR A 47 -3.83 18.99 -0.21
C THR A 47 -2.68 18.28 0.50
N ASP A 48 -2.97 17.13 1.10
CA ASP A 48 -2.07 16.46 2.03
C ASP A 48 -1.36 15.26 1.39
N LEU A 49 -1.89 14.72 0.28
CA LEU A 49 -1.33 13.56 -0.42
C LEU A 49 -0.85 13.89 -1.85
N ILE A 50 -1.76 14.35 -2.72
CA ILE A 50 -1.46 14.55 -4.14
C ILE A 50 -0.31 15.56 -4.30
N GLY A 51 0.71 15.19 -5.07
CA GLY A 51 1.91 16.00 -5.28
C GLY A 51 2.96 15.89 -4.18
N LYS A 52 2.71 15.16 -3.08
CA LYS A 52 3.73 14.85 -2.07
C LYS A 52 4.54 13.62 -2.48
N LYS A 53 5.79 13.55 -2.00
CA LYS A 53 6.63 12.37 -2.21
C LYS A 53 6.19 11.21 -1.32
N TYR A 54 6.30 9.99 -1.82
CA TYR A 54 6.20 8.82 -0.96
C TYR A 54 7.32 8.84 0.09
N GLY A 55 7.05 8.26 1.26
CA GLY A 55 7.89 8.33 2.45
C GLY A 55 7.77 9.65 3.23
N SER A 56 6.99 10.62 2.75
CA SER A 56 6.81 11.89 3.46
C SER A 56 5.97 11.74 4.73
N LYS A 57 6.31 12.55 5.75
CA LYS A 57 5.48 12.77 6.94
C LYS A 57 4.32 13.70 6.58
N VAL A 58 3.09 13.26 6.79
CA VAL A 58 1.87 14.02 6.55
C VAL A 58 1.21 14.35 7.89
N THR A 59 0.93 15.62 8.13
CA THR A 59 0.26 16.08 9.36
C THR A 59 -1.25 16.02 9.14
N CYS A 60 -1.95 15.33 10.02
CA CYS A 60 -3.41 15.20 10.03
C CYS A 60 -4.06 16.39 10.74
N SER A 61 -5.38 16.55 10.55
CA SER A 61 -6.12 17.73 11.05
C SER A 61 -6.09 17.97 12.57
N LYS A 62 -5.81 16.96 13.42
CA LYS A 62 -5.70 17.11 14.88
C LYS A 62 -4.26 17.36 15.36
N GLY A 63 -3.31 17.62 14.46
CA GLY A 63 -1.89 17.86 14.77
C GLY A 63 -1.03 16.60 14.92
N GLY A 64 -1.64 15.41 14.95
CA GLY A 64 -0.89 14.15 14.79
C GLY A 64 -0.42 13.94 13.35
N TRP A 65 0.37 12.90 13.10
CA TRP A 65 0.98 12.68 11.79
C TRP A 65 1.08 11.20 11.43
N VAL A 66 1.26 10.94 10.15
CA VAL A 66 1.45 9.60 9.56
C VAL A 66 2.56 9.64 8.51
N TYR A 67 3.09 8.48 8.13
CA TYR A 67 3.88 8.35 6.91
C TYR A 67 3.03 7.78 5.78
N ILE A 68 3.30 8.19 4.55
CA ILE A 68 2.63 7.66 3.36
C ILE A 68 3.64 6.85 2.57
N LEU A 69 3.50 5.52 2.58
CA LEU A 69 4.46 4.61 1.96
C LEU A 69 4.03 4.22 0.55
N TYR A 70 5.02 3.98 -0.30
CA TYR A 70 4.80 3.39 -1.62
C TYR A 70 4.26 1.96 -1.44
N PRO A 71 3.22 1.54 -2.18
CA PRO A 71 2.70 0.20 -2.04
C PRO A 71 3.69 -0.83 -2.59
N THR A 72 3.93 -1.89 -1.83
CA THR A 72 4.66 -3.09 -2.29
C THR A 72 3.77 -4.31 -2.09
N PRO A 73 4.05 -5.44 -2.75
CA PRO A 73 3.32 -6.68 -2.51
C PRO A 73 3.29 -7.07 -1.03
N GLU A 74 4.40 -6.91 -0.31
CA GLU A 74 4.50 -7.25 1.12
C GLU A 74 3.62 -6.35 1.98
N LEU A 75 3.63 -5.03 1.73
CA LEU A 75 2.75 -4.10 2.42
C LEU A 75 1.28 -4.36 2.06
N TRP A 76 0.98 -4.72 0.80
CA TRP A 76 -0.37 -5.05 0.39
C TRP A 76 -0.89 -6.32 1.06
N THR A 77 -0.07 -7.37 1.13
CA THR A 77 -0.40 -8.64 1.82
C THR A 77 -0.84 -8.41 3.26
N LEU A 78 -0.23 -7.45 3.97
CA LEU A 78 -0.60 -7.12 5.35
C LEU A 78 -1.89 -6.29 5.48
N ASN A 79 -2.32 -5.63 4.41
CA ASN A 79 -3.30 -4.54 4.46
C ASN A 79 -4.52 -4.75 3.57
N LEU A 80 -4.49 -5.76 2.70
CA LEU A 80 -5.60 -6.08 1.79
C LEU A 80 -6.82 -6.57 2.57
N ARG A 81 -7.99 -6.40 1.97
CA ARG A 81 -9.22 -6.91 2.56
C ARG A 81 -9.31 -8.42 2.32
N HIS A 82 -9.24 -9.20 3.39
CA HIS A 82 -9.38 -10.64 3.30
C HIS A 82 -10.80 -11.06 2.88
N ARG A 83 -10.94 -11.72 1.72
CA ARG A 83 -12.11 -12.54 1.34
C ARG A 83 -11.91 -14.03 1.61
N THR A 84 -10.65 -14.48 1.65
CA THR A 84 -10.23 -15.85 1.94
C THR A 84 -9.01 -15.83 2.84
N GLN A 85 -8.57 -17.01 3.30
CA GLN A 85 -7.22 -17.17 3.83
C GLN A 85 -6.19 -16.85 2.73
N ILE A 86 -5.06 -16.25 3.11
CA ILE A 86 -3.95 -15.92 2.21
C ILE A 86 -2.63 -16.50 2.72
N LEU A 87 -1.64 -16.53 1.82
CA LEU A 87 -0.24 -16.71 2.16
C LEU A 87 0.36 -15.39 2.64
N TYR A 88 1.30 -15.46 3.57
CA TYR A 88 2.09 -14.32 4.03
C TYR A 88 3.49 -14.33 3.42
N SER A 89 4.20 -13.21 3.54
CA SER A 89 5.48 -12.98 2.86
C SER A 89 6.52 -14.08 3.09
N THR A 90 6.52 -14.74 4.25
CA THR A 90 7.42 -15.88 4.52
C THR A 90 7.21 -17.01 3.52
N ASP A 91 5.98 -17.52 3.38
CA ASP A 91 5.68 -18.61 2.46
C ASP A 91 5.81 -18.15 1.00
N ILE A 92 5.35 -16.93 0.68
CA ILE A 92 5.48 -16.36 -0.67
C ILE A 92 6.94 -16.28 -1.09
N SER A 93 7.84 -15.85 -0.20
CA SER A 93 9.27 -15.75 -0.50
C SER A 93 9.90 -17.11 -0.80
N LEU A 94 9.53 -18.14 -0.04
CA LEU A 94 10.02 -19.50 -0.24
C LEU A 94 9.48 -20.09 -1.54
N ILE A 95 8.18 -19.93 -1.83
CA ILE A 95 7.56 -20.37 -3.09
C ILE A 95 8.22 -19.68 -4.29
N THR A 96 8.41 -18.36 -4.21
CA THR A 96 9.04 -17.57 -5.28
C THR A 96 10.46 -18.08 -5.58
N MET A 97 11.24 -18.36 -4.54
CA MET A 97 12.60 -18.89 -4.66
C MET A 97 12.60 -20.32 -5.23
N MET A 98 11.79 -21.22 -4.67
CA MET A 98 11.77 -22.64 -5.04
C MET A 98 11.19 -22.91 -6.44
N LEU A 99 10.30 -22.03 -6.92
CA LEU A 99 9.79 -22.07 -8.29
C LEU A 99 10.67 -21.31 -9.30
N GLU A 100 11.80 -20.75 -8.84
CA GLU A 100 12.74 -19.99 -9.65
C GLU A 100 12.08 -18.85 -10.45
N LEU A 101 11.12 -18.17 -9.82
CA LEU A 101 10.39 -17.09 -10.48
C LEU A 101 11.33 -15.92 -10.79
N LYS A 102 11.27 -15.42 -12.02
CA LYS A 102 12.07 -14.30 -12.53
C LYS A 102 11.35 -13.57 -13.66
N PRO A 103 11.82 -12.37 -14.06
CA PRO A 103 11.24 -11.68 -15.22
C PRO A 103 11.22 -12.59 -16.45
N GLY A 104 10.05 -12.74 -17.07
CA GLY A 104 9.82 -13.62 -18.22
C GLY A 104 9.32 -15.02 -17.88
N SER A 105 9.23 -15.41 -16.60
CA SER A 105 8.57 -16.67 -16.20
C SER A 105 7.08 -16.63 -16.57
N ILE A 106 6.57 -17.73 -17.13
CA ILE A 106 5.14 -17.97 -17.33
C ILE A 106 4.66 -18.86 -16.20
N VAL A 107 3.70 -18.39 -15.41
CA VAL A 107 3.25 -19.04 -14.18
C VAL A 107 1.77 -19.39 -14.30
N CYS A 108 1.41 -20.61 -13.90
CA CYS A 108 0.02 -21.03 -13.75
C CYS A 108 -0.34 -21.02 -12.27
N GLU A 109 -1.39 -20.29 -11.92
CA GLU A 109 -1.97 -20.26 -10.58
C GLU A 109 -3.41 -20.78 -10.63
N SER A 110 -3.81 -21.59 -9.66
CA SER A 110 -5.18 -22.05 -9.50
C SER A 110 -5.63 -21.91 -8.06
N GLY A 111 -6.74 -21.19 -7.86
CA GLY A 111 -7.17 -20.67 -6.57
C GLY A 111 -6.70 -19.22 -6.40
N ASN A 112 -7.35 -18.28 -7.09
CA ASN A 112 -6.94 -16.87 -7.10
C ASN A 112 -6.79 -16.27 -5.69
N GLY A 113 -7.74 -16.56 -4.79
CA GLY A 113 -7.66 -16.11 -3.39
C GLY A 113 -7.72 -14.59 -3.20
N THR A 114 -8.40 -14.18 -2.13
CA THR A 114 -8.75 -12.78 -1.78
C THR A 114 -9.34 -11.89 -2.84
#